data_AF-A0A9Y2L0L9-F1
#
_entry.id   AF-A0A9Y2L0L9-F1
#
_cell.length_a   1.000
_cell.length_b   1.000
_cell.length_c   1.000
_cell.angle_alpha   90.00
_cell.angle_beta   90.00
_cell.angle_gamma   90.00
#
_symmetry.space_group_name_H-M   'P 1'
#
loop_
_entity.id
_entity.type
_entity.pdbx_description
1 polymer ?
#
loop_
_entity_poly.entity_id
_entity_poly.type
_entity_poly.pdbx_seq_one_letter_code
_entity_poly.pdbx_strand_id
1 'polypeptide(L)' 'MTYLSQVISDNPTIDNFWSLERCVSLAARSEPQGTGSPLLFDVEPEFRTTPRKWDLILTAAHERGMRAR' A
#
# COMPACT_ATOMS: atom_id res chain seq x y z
N MET A 1 -8.62 8.45 -2.99
CA MET A 1 -8.75 7.30 -2.06
C MET A 1 -7.99 6.15 -2.68
N THR A 2 -7.06 5.55 -1.93
CA THR A 2 -6.19 4.49 -2.44
C THR A 2 -6.71 3.15 -1.92
N TYR A 3 -7.14 2.26 -2.81
CA TYR A 3 -7.60 0.91 -2.44
C TYR A 3 -6.44 -0.07 -2.50
N LEU A 4 -6.37 -0.99 -1.54
CA LEU A 4 -5.33 -2.00 -1.52
C LEU A 4 -5.46 -2.96 -2.71
N SER A 5 -6.69 -3.31 -3.10
CA SER A 5 -6.96 -4.12 -4.29
C SER A 5 -6.44 -3.49 -5.57
N GLN A 6 -6.54 -2.16 -5.70
CA GLN A 6 -6.02 -1.40 -6.83
C GLN A 6 -4.50 -1.45 -6.88
N VAL A 7 -3.83 -1.24 -5.75
CA VAL A 7 -2.35 -1.34 -5.67
C VAL A 7 -1.87 -2.74 -6.07
N ILE A 8 -2.56 -3.80 -5.64
CA ILE A 8 -2.22 -5.18 -6.03
C ILE A 8 -2.45 -5.38 -7.53
N SER A 9 -3.58 -4.91 -8.06
CA SER A 9 -3.96 -5.07 -9.47
C SER A 9 -3.01 -4.34 -10.42
N ASP A 10 -2.54 -3.16 -10.04
CA ASP A 10 -1.59 -2.36 -10.83
C ASP A 10 -0.15 -2.91 -10.79
N ASN A 11 0.13 -3.84 -9.86
CA ASN A 11 1.45 -4.41 -9.65
C ASN A 11 1.38 -5.95 -9.67
N PRO A 12 1.12 -6.57 -10.83
CA PRO A 12 0.91 -8.02 -10.95
C PRO A 12 2.15 -8.86 -10.62
N THR A 13 3.32 -8.23 -10.46
CA THR A 13 4.57 -8.88 -10.09
C THR A 13 4.78 -9.01 -8.57
N ILE A 14 3.86 -8.49 -7.75
CA ILE A 14 3.92 -8.67 -6.29
C ILE A 14 3.68 -10.14 -5.96
N ASP A 15 4.69 -10.77 -5.35
CA ASP A 15 4.64 -12.17 -4.92
C ASP A 15 4.79 -12.33 -3.39
N ASN A 16 5.06 -11.23 -2.68
CA ASN A 16 5.25 -11.22 -1.24
C ASN A 16 4.80 -9.89 -0.60
N PHE A 17 4.55 -9.97 0.71
CA PHE A 17 4.05 -8.84 1.49
C PHE A 17 4.98 -7.61 1.47
N TRP A 18 6.29 -7.81 1.46
CA TRP A 18 7.25 -6.70 1.49
C TRP A 18 7.33 -5.95 0.16
N SER A 19 7.08 -6.65 -0.94
CA SER A 19 6.93 -6.03 -2.26
C SER A 19 5.65 -5.22 -2.33
N LEU A 20 4.55 -5.71 -1.75
CA LEU A 20 3.31 -4.95 -1.59
C LEU A 20 3.53 -3.68 -0.76
N GLU A 21 4.21 -3.79 0.38
CA GLU A 21 4.55 -2.65 1.25
C GLU A 21 5.27 -1.55 0.48
N ARG A 22 6.24 -1.92 -0.36
CA ARG A 22 6.97 -1.00 -1.21
C ARG A 22 6.06 -0.35 -2.26
N CYS A 23 5.21 -1.13 -2.93
CA CYS A 23 4.26 -0.63 -3.92
C CYS A 23 3.26 0.35 -3.30
N VAL A 24 2.75 0.08 -2.09
CA VAL A 24 1.89 1.01 -1.35
C VAL A 24 2.59 2.35 -1.09
N SER A 25 3.87 2.31 -0.67
CA SER A 25 4.66 3.52 -0.44
C SER A 25 4.90 4.32 -1.73
N LEU A 26 5.08 3.64 -2.87
CA LEU A 26 5.27 4.28 -4.18
C LEU A 26 3.97 4.89 -4.70
N ALA A 27 2.85 4.15 -4.61
CA ALA A 27 1.53 4.63 -5.00
C ALA A 27 1.17 5.92 -4.25
N ALA A 28 1.46 5.98 -2.94
CA ALA A 28 1.24 7.16 -2.12
C ALA A 28 2.08 8.39 -2.54
N ARG A 29 3.25 8.20 -3.16
CA ARG A 29 4.08 9.30 -3.68
C ARG A 29 3.54 9.87 -4.98
N SER A 30 2.83 9.05 -5.76
CA SER A 30 2.33 9.40 -7.09
C SER A 30 0.96 10.09 -7.08
N GLU A 31 0.27 10.14 -5.93
CA GLU A 31 -1.04 10.78 -5.80
C GLU A 31 -0.98 12.30 -6.08
N PRO A 32 -1.87 12.85 -6.95
CA PRO A 32 -1.95 14.28 -7.25
C PRO A 32 -2.30 15.12 -6.00
N GLN A 33 -1.78 16.36 -5.94
CA GLN A 33 -2.01 17.25 -4.78
C GLN A 33 -3.50 17.48 -4.49
N GLY A 34 -3.90 17.33 -3.23
CA GLY A 34 -5.15 17.92 -2.72
C GLY A 34 -5.69 17.26 -1.46
N THR A 35 -5.55 15.96 -1.32
CA THR A 35 -6.08 15.22 -0.18
C THR A 35 -5.19 14.03 0.06
N GLY A 36 -4.52 13.99 1.23
CA GLY A 36 -3.82 12.80 1.72
C GLY A 36 -4.82 11.68 1.93
N SER A 37 -5.23 11.07 0.82
CA SER A 37 -6.27 10.07 0.77
C SER A 37 -5.81 8.87 1.58
N PRO A 38 -6.60 8.39 2.56
CA PRO A 38 -6.20 7.23 3.33
C PRO A 38 -6.11 5.99 2.43
N LEU A 39 -5.24 5.06 2.84
CA LEU A 39 -5.23 3.70 2.32
C LEU A 39 -6.44 2.95 2.87
N LEU A 40 -7.21 2.33 1.99
CA LEU A 40 -8.37 1.51 2.33
C LEU A 40 -8.04 0.03 2.15
N PHE A 41 -8.39 -0.76 3.17
CA PHE A 41 -8.18 -2.20 3.21
C PHE A 41 -9.46 -2.93 2.80
N ASP A 42 -9.74 -2.93 1.50
CA ASP A 42 -10.88 -3.63 0.90
C ASP A 42 -10.61 -5.11 0.60
N VAL A 43 -9.34 -5.52 0.69
CA VAL A 43 -8.87 -6.91 0.57
C VAL A 43 -7.82 -7.19 1.64
N GLU A 44 -7.70 -8.47 2.04
CA GLU A 44 -6.59 -8.94 2.89
C GLU A 44 -5.46 -9.49 1.99
N PRO A 45 -4.19 -9.12 2.23
CA PRO A 45 -3.07 -9.67 1.46
C PRO A 45 -2.79 -11.13 1.83
N GLU A 46 -3.02 -12.05 0.90
CA GLU A 46 -2.91 -13.51 1.10
C GLU A 46 -1.48 -14.08 0.83
N PHE A 47 -0.44 -13.32 1.11
CA PHE A 47 0.94 -13.82 0.94
C PHE A 47 1.35 -14.72 2.12
N ARG A 48 2.18 -15.73 1.84
CA ARG A 48 2.81 -16.56 2.91
C ARG A 48 3.59 -15.73 3.92
N THR A 49 4.09 -14.57 3.50
CA THR A 49 4.89 -13.65 4.33
C THR A 49 4.05 -12.57 5.00
N THR A 50 2.71 -12.60 4.91
CA THR A 50 1.84 -11.59 5.51
C THR A 50 1.93 -11.66 7.04
N PRO A 51 2.35 -10.58 7.72
CA PRO A 51 2.42 -10.52 9.18
C PRO A 51 1.04 -10.24 9.80
N ARG A 52 0.86 -10.56 11.09
CA ARG A 52 -0.42 -10.34 11.81
C ARG A 52 -0.90 -8.88 11.86
N LYS A 53 0.00 -7.92 11.75
CA LYS A 53 -0.27 -6.47 11.81
C LYS A 53 -0.02 -5.80 10.45
N TRP A 54 -0.39 -6.51 9.38
CA TRP A 54 -0.13 -6.09 8.02
C TRP A 54 -0.75 -4.72 7.70
N ASP A 55 -1.94 -4.46 8.23
CA ASP A 55 -2.70 -3.22 8.13
C ASP A 55 -1.91 -2.02 8.65
N LEU A 56 -1.32 -2.15 9.85
CA LEU A 56 -0.48 -1.12 10.45
C LEU A 56 0.78 -0.86 9.64
N ILE A 57 1.39 -1.91 9.09
CA ILE A 57 2.61 -1.80 8.28
C ILE A 57 2.31 -1.08 6.97
N LEU A 58 1.23 -1.46 6.27
CA LEU A 58 0.85 -0.81 5.01
C LEU A 58 0.40 0.64 5.24
N THR A 59 -0.28 0.93 6.36
CA THR A 59 -0.60 2.32 6.76
C THR A 59 0.66 3.14 6.93
N ALA A 60 1.64 2.65 7.69
CA ALA A 60 2.92 3.33 7.89
C ALA A 60 3.70 3.51 6.57
N ALA A 61 3.65 2.52 5.68
CA ALA A 61 4.27 2.58 4.36
C ALA A 61 3.65 3.67 3.48
N HIS A 62 2.32 3.75 3.49
CA HIS A 62 1.54 4.77 2.79
C HIS A 62 1.85 6.17 3.33
N GLU A 63 1.78 6.36 4.64
CA GLU A 63 2.13 7.63 5.30
C GLU A 63 3.58 8.07 4.98
N ARG A 64 4.53 7.14 5.02
CA ARG A 64 5.91 7.40 4.65
C ARG A 64 6.03 7.80 3.18
N GLY A 65 5.26 7.19 2.29
CA GLY A 65 5.16 7.58 0.89
C GLY A 65 4.67 9.02 0.72
N MET A 66 3.60 9.39 1.42
CA MET A 66 3.06 10.76 1.41
C MET A 66 4.05 11.80 1.94
N ARG A 67 4.90 11.44 2.92
CA ARG A 67 5.92 12.34 3.51
C ARG A 67 7.19 12.45 2.68
N ALA A 68 7.55 11.41 1.93
CA ALA A 68 8.76 11.36 1.09
C ALA A 68 8.56 12.03 -0.28
N ARG A 69 7.47 12.78 -0.42
CA ARG A 69 7.11 13.62 -1.56
C ARG A 69 7.94 14.91 -1.56
#